data_AF-A0AAE1G3D1-F1
#
_entry.id   AF-A0AAE1G3D1-F1
#
_cell.length_a   1.000
_cell.length_b   1.000
_cell.length_c   1.000
_cell.angle_alpha   90.00
_cell.angle_beta   90.00
_cell.angle_gamma   90.00
#
_symmetry.space_group_name_H-M   'P 1'
#
loop_
_entity.id
_entity.type
_entity.pdbx_description
1 polymer ?
#
loop_
_entity_poly.entity_id
_entity_poly.type
_entity_poly.pdbx_seq_one_letter_code
_entity_poly.pdbx_strand_id
1 'polypeptide(L)'
;MSDNDEQVDDPGVQRGRKRCRDPAKWKQNIAKRQRNRGEEYVSRTTGRHVPARCVGAPCRDGCFDKITRPIVDILHSNFWQIGDFGLQNSFLQKHVAQLPVKRRRPVLNHNAARRRSATLQYTLSHCQTSYTLCKTGFLSILGISEARVKTAMLSMSSTGSPRGDLRGHHSPGVMVSREVVNRVLQHILSFPTVSSHYTRAKSPHMRYLEGHLNIRKLPLVSTVDGRALSY
;
A
#
# COMPACT_ATOMS: atom_id res chain seq x y z
N MET A 1 -0.47 -26.07 39.35
CA MET A 1 -1.73 -26.82 39.14
C MET A 1 -2.85 -25.78 39.07
N SER A 2 -3.52 -25.50 37.97
CA SER A 2 -3.36 -25.77 36.55
C SER A 2 -4.19 -24.69 35.85
N ASP A 3 -3.65 -24.12 34.78
CA ASP A 3 -4.33 -23.21 33.86
C ASP A 3 -5.57 -23.88 33.26
N ASN A 4 -6.66 -23.11 33.10
CA ASN A 4 -7.78 -23.50 32.26
C ASN A 4 -8.18 -22.28 31.41
N ASP A 5 -7.53 -22.16 30.26
CA ASP A 5 -7.81 -21.15 29.22
C ASP A 5 -8.81 -21.78 28.25
N GLU A 6 -10.08 -21.40 28.36
CA GLU A 6 -11.15 -21.83 27.46
C GLU A 6 -10.97 -21.20 26.07
N GLN A 7 -10.48 -22.01 25.12
CA GLN A 7 -10.51 -21.68 23.70
C GLN A 7 -11.96 -21.65 23.19
N VAL A 8 -12.43 -20.45 22.85
CA VAL A 8 -13.65 -20.25 22.05
C VAL A 8 -13.32 -20.57 20.59
N ASP A 9 -13.83 -21.70 20.09
CA ASP A 9 -13.71 -22.17 18.70
C ASP A 9 -14.75 -21.45 17.80
N ASP A 10 -14.28 -20.74 16.77
CA ASP A 10 -15.10 -20.06 15.76
C ASP A 10 -15.62 -21.08 14.71
N PRO A 11 -16.94 -21.28 14.57
CA PRO A 11 -17.48 -22.32 13.71
C PRO A 11 -17.61 -21.80 12.27
N GLY A 12 -16.54 -21.91 11.47
CA GLY A 12 -16.60 -21.35 10.10
C GLY A 12 -15.63 -21.83 9.04
N VAL A 13 -14.62 -22.66 9.32
CA VAL A 13 -13.63 -23.05 8.30
C VAL A 13 -13.71 -24.55 8.02
N GLN A 14 -14.54 -24.94 7.03
CA GLN A 14 -14.48 -26.29 6.47
C GLN A 14 -13.13 -26.47 5.75
N ARG A 15 -12.23 -27.24 6.37
CA ARG A 15 -10.83 -27.44 5.97
C ARG A 15 -10.73 -28.43 4.81
N GLY A 16 -10.34 -27.96 3.63
CA GLY A 16 -9.92 -28.81 2.52
C GLY A 16 -8.46 -29.27 2.66
N ARG A 17 -8.10 -30.40 2.03
CA ARG A 17 -6.78 -31.09 2.02
C ARG A 17 -5.57 -30.25 1.56
N LYS A 18 -5.73 -28.96 1.22
CA LYS A 18 -4.65 -28.06 0.77
C LYS A 18 -4.30 -27.06 1.88
N ARG A 19 -3.00 -26.79 2.06
CA ARG A 19 -2.47 -25.81 3.02
C ARG A 19 -3.32 -24.54 3.02
N CYS A 20 -3.91 -24.19 4.17
CA CYS A 20 -4.63 -22.94 4.33
C CYS A 20 -3.69 -21.78 4.00
N ARG A 21 -4.10 -20.95 3.05
CA ARG A 21 -3.37 -19.74 2.67
C ARG A 21 -3.55 -18.73 3.80
N ASP A 22 -2.47 -18.44 4.53
CA ASP A 22 -2.43 -17.38 5.55
C ASP A 22 -1.50 -16.24 5.07
N PRO A 23 -2.05 -15.21 4.42
CA PRO A 23 -1.27 -14.07 3.96
C PRO A 23 -0.57 -13.30 5.09
N ALA A 24 -1.10 -13.31 6.30
CA ALA A 24 -0.52 -12.54 7.41
C ALA A 24 0.84 -13.11 7.85
N LYS A 25 1.04 -14.42 7.65
CA LYS A 25 2.30 -15.13 7.94
C LYS A 25 3.32 -15.07 6.81
N TRP A 26 2.98 -14.51 5.65
CA TRP A 26 3.97 -14.40 4.57
C TRP A 26 5.08 -13.46 4.99
N LYS A 27 6.33 -13.91 4.82
CA LYS A 27 7.54 -13.13 5.14
C LYS A 27 7.49 -11.69 4.57
N GLN A 28 6.95 -11.53 3.36
CA GLN A 28 6.78 -10.21 2.73
C GLN A 28 5.77 -9.32 3.48
N ASN A 29 4.65 -9.88 3.92
CA ASN A 29 3.60 -9.14 4.62
C ASN A 29 4.01 -8.80 6.05
N ILE A 30 4.71 -9.72 6.73
CA ILE A 30 5.33 -9.46 8.04
C ILE A 30 6.32 -8.29 7.94
N ALA A 31 7.28 -8.35 7.01
CA ALA A 31 8.26 -7.28 6.82
C ALA A 31 7.63 -5.95 6.38
N LYS A 32 6.55 -5.99 5.58
CA LYS A 32 5.79 -4.78 5.21
C LYS A 32 5.12 -4.17 6.44
N ARG A 33 4.48 -4.99 7.28
CA ARG A 33 3.82 -4.56 8.52
C ARG A 33 4.82 -3.95 9.49
N GLN A 34 5.93 -4.63 9.76
CA GLN A 34 7.01 -4.13 10.63
C GLN A 34 7.55 -2.78 10.12
N ARG A 35 7.88 -2.69 8.83
CA ARG A 35 8.34 -1.43 8.22
C ARG A 35 7.33 -0.29 8.40
N ASN A 36 6.05 -0.55 8.17
CA ASN A 36 5.02 0.49 8.30
C ASN A 36 4.79 0.89 9.77
N ARG A 37 5.01 -0.03 10.71
CA ARG A 37 4.98 0.25 12.16
C ARG A 37 6.27 0.87 12.70
N GLY A 38 7.26 1.10 11.83
CA GLY A 38 8.56 1.60 12.26
C GLY A 38 9.31 0.60 13.14
N GLU A 39 8.93 -0.67 13.13
CA GLU A 39 9.63 -1.72 13.86
C GLU A 39 10.89 -2.15 13.09
N GLU A 40 11.76 -2.84 13.79
CA GLU A 40 12.92 -3.48 13.20
C GLU A 40 12.50 -4.57 12.20
N TYR A 41 13.19 -4.65 11.07
CA TYR A 41 12.92 -5.67 10.06
C TYR A 41 14.14 -5.96 9.20
N VAL A 42 14.15 -7.14 8.58
CA VAL A 42 15.14 -7.50 7.56
C VAL A 42 14.61 -7.12 6.19
N SER A 43 15.35 -6.29 5.47
CA SER A 43 15.04 -5.94 4.08
C SER A 43 15.13 -7.17 3.19
N ARG A 44 14.01 -7.54 2.55
CA ARG A 44 13.99 -8.70 1.64
C ARG A 44 14.83 -8.49 0.37
N THR A 45 14.97 -7.25 -0.09
CA THR A 45 15.71 -6.94 -1.32
C THR A 45 17.22 -6.91 -1.08
N THR A 46 17.65 -6.38 0.07
CA THR A 46 19.08 -6.16 0.35
C THR A 46 19.63 -7.08 1.43
N GLY A 47 18.79 -7.88 2.11
CA GLY A 47 19.17 -8.72 3.24
C GLY A 47 19.56 -7.96 4.51
N ARG A 48 19.59 -6.63 4.48
CA ARG A 48 20.10 -5.81 5.58
C ARG A 48 19.08 -5.68 6.71
N HIS A 49 19.60 -5.71 7.92
CA HIS A 49 18.85 -5.35 9.11
C HIS A 49 18.57 -3.84 9.12
N VAL A 50 17.31 -3.48 9.31
CA VAL A 50 16.87 -2.09 9.42
C VAL A 50 16.34 -1.90 10.84
N PRO A 51 16.98 -1.05 11.66
CA PRO A 51 16.57 -0.87 13.05
C PRO A 51 15.19 -0.23 13.15
N ALA A 52 14.57 -0.38 14.33
CA ALA A 52 13.36 0.33 14.67
C ALA A 52 13.54 1.85 14.56
N ARG A 53 12.47 2.54 14.19
CA ARG A 53 12.41 3.99 14.10
C ARG A 53 12.36 4.55 15.50
N CYS A 54 13.23 5.52 15.74
CA CYS A 54 13.33 6.22 17.01
C CYS A 54 13.27 7.72 16.77
N VAL A 55 12.89 8.43 17.83
CA VAL A 55 13.00 9.88 17.88
C VAL A 55 14.48 10.26 17.70
N GLY A 56 14.74 11.17 16.77
CA GLY A 56 16.07 11.67 16.45
C GLY A 56 16.59 12.70 17.45
N ALA A 57 17.78 13.24 17.15
CA ALA A 57 18.40 14.27 17.99
C ALA A 57 17.56 15.57 18.03
N PRO A 58 17.59 16.30 19.16
CA PRO A 58 16.96 17.60 19.28
C PRO A 58 17.42 18.59 18.21
N CYS A 59 16.49 19.41 17.71
CA CYS A 59 16.84 20.47 16.78
C CYS A 59 17.37 21.71 17.52
N ARG A 60 18.12 22.55 16.80
CA ARG A 60 18.66 23.81 17.34
C ARG A 60 17.58 24.85 17.67
N ASP A 61 16.41 24.75 17.06
CA ASP A 61 15.32 25.73 17.19
C ASP A 61 14.40 25.48 18.41
N GLY A 62 14.82 24.62 19.36
CA GLY A 62 14.10 24.36 20.61
C GLY A 62 12.71 23.72 20.42
N CYS A 63 12.48 22.97 19.32
CA CYS A 63 11.16 22.36 19.07
C CYS A 63 10.80 21.29 20.12
N PHE A 64 11.81 20.61 20.66
CA PHE A 64 11.65 19.58 21.68
C PHE A 64 11.22 20.18 23.01
N ASP A 65 11.72 21.37 23.34
CA ASP A 65 11.36 22.09 24.57
C ASP A 65 9.93 22.67 24.46
N LYS A 66 9.53 23.14 23.27
CA LYS A 66 8.17 23.65 23.03
C LYS A 66 7.08 22.59 23.17
N ILE A 67 7.36 21.36 22.73
CA ILE A 67 6.39 20.26 22.79
C ILE A 67 6.50 19.49 24.11
N THR A 68 7.67 19.46 24.74
CA THR A 68 8.04 18.59 25.87
C THR A 68 8.24 17.12 25.44
N ARG A 69 9.20 16.45 26.07
CA ARG A 69 9.60 15.07 25.69
C ARG A 69 8.47 14.02 25.73
N PRO A 70 7.59 13.97 26.75
CA PRO A 70 6.53 12.96 26.79
C PRO A 70 5.56 13.08 25.61
N ILE A 71 5.24 14.31 25.20
CA ILE A 71 4.34 14.55 24.06
C ILE A 71 5.03 14.20 22.75
N VAL A 72 6.35 14.45 22.62
CA VAL A 72 7.13 13.99 21.47
C VAL A 72 7.06 12.48 21.30
N ASP A 73 7.23 11.73 22.39
CA ASP A 73 7.19 10.26 22.36
C ASP A 73 5.78 9.76 21.99
N ILE A 74 4.72 10.41 22.50
CA ILE A 74 3.32 10.13 22.11
C ILE A 74 3.10 10.39 20.62
N LEU A 75 3.54 11.55 20.10
CA LEU A 75 3.39 11.91 18.69
C LEU A 75 4.13 10.92 17.78
N HIS A 76 5.34 10.52 18.15
CA HIS A 76 6.11 9.50 17.43
C HIS A 76 5.38 8.16 17.44
N SER A 77 4.93 7.70 18.61
CA SER A 77 4.19 6.44 18.76
C SER A 77 2.92 6.42 17.93
N ASN A 78 2.10 7.47 18.03
CA ASN A 78 0.84 7.58 17.29
C ASN A 78 1.05 7.53 15.77
N PHE A 79 2.09 8.19 15.26
CA PHE A 79 2.40 8.18 13.83
C PHE A 79 2.75 6.77 13.32
N TRP A 80 3.59 6.03 14.05
CA TRP A 80 4.01 4.69 13.65
C TRP A 80 2.94 3.63 13.92
N GLN A 81 2.10 3.81 14.94
CA GLN A 81 0.97 2.94 15.24
C GLN A 81 -0.07 2.88 14.11
N ILE A 82 -0.15 3.92 13.26
CA ILE A 82 -1.00 3.92 12.05
C ILE A 82 -0.77 2.64 11.21
N GLY A 83 0.48 2.17 11.07
CA GLY A 83 0.81 0.90 10.43
C GLY A 83 0.45 0.78 8.94
N ASP A 84 -0.10 1.83 8.34
CA ASP A 84 -0.42 1.91 6.91
C ASP A 84 0.29 3.10 6.24
N PHE A 85 0.94 2.82 5.11
CA PHE A 85 1.75 3.79 4.39
C PHE A 85 0.92 4.92 3.77
N GLY A 86 -0.29 4.60 3.31
CA GLY A 86 -1.22 5.57 2.73
C GLY A 86 -1.77 6.52 3.78
N LEU A 87 -2.25 5.98 4.90
CA LEU A 87 -2.72 6.79 6.03
C LEU A 87 -1.61 7.65 6.64
N GLN A 88 -0.37 7.14 6.71
CA GLN A 88 0.80 7.93 7.09
C GLN A 88 1.07 9.08 6.11
N ASN A 89 0.86 8.89 4.80
CA ASN A 89 0.96 9.98 3.82
C ASN A 89 -0.09 11.05 4.09
N SER A 90 -1.34 10.65 4.33
CA SER A 90 -2.43 11.57 4.66
C SER A 90 -2.10 12.39 5.91
N PHE A 91 -1.53 11.75 6.93
CA PHE A 91 -1.04 12.43 8.12
C PHE A 91 0.02 13.48 7.77
N LEU A 92 1.05 13.10 7.00
CA LEU A 92 2.09 14.05 6.58
C LEU A 92 1.55 15.20 5.73
N GLN A 93 0.57 14.92 4.85
CA GLN A 93 -0.09 15.92 4.01
C GLN A 93 -0.90 16.92 4.82
N LYS A 94 -1.59 16.47 5.87
CA LYS A 94 -2.31 17.34 6.82
C LYS A 94 -1.36 18.24 7.62
N HIS A 95 -0.22 17.71 8.01
CA HIS A 95 0.73 18.34 8.94
C HIS A 95 1.85 19.14 8.26
N VAL A 96 1.87 19.20 6.93
CA VAL A 96 2.84 19.96 6.16
C VAL A 96 2.13 20.75 5.07
N ALA A 97 2.16 22.07 5.18
CA ALA A 97 1.53 22.98 4.24
C ALA A 97 2.55 23.64 3.32
N GLN A 98 2.21 23.78 2.03
CA GLN A 98 2.99 24.59 1.09
C GLN A 98 2.51 26.03 1.15
N LEU A 99 3.39 26.94 1.54
CA LEU A 99 3.13 28.37 1.56
C LEU A 99 3.81 29.08 0.38
N PRO A 100 3.17 30.11 -0.21
CA PRO A 100 3.80 30.94 -1.20
C PRO A 100 4.98 31.71 -0.61
N VAL A 101 6.01 31.95 -1.43
CA VAL A 101 7.22 32.66 -1.00
C VAL A 101 6.91 34.15 -0.81
N LYS A 102 6.88 34.60 0.46
CA LYS A 102 6.55 36.00 0.83
C LYS A 102 7.55 37.05 0.31
N ARG A 103 8.83 36.71 0.19
CA ARG A 103 9.87 37.64 -0.29
C ARG A 103 10.90 36.91 -1.14
N ARG A 104 11.25 37.50 -2.28
CA ARG A 104 12.31 37.00 -3.18
C ARG A 104 13.48 37.97 -3.14
N ARG A 105 14.70 37.46 -3.03
CA ARG A 105 15.91 38.28 -3.22
C ARG A 105 16.20 38.39 -4.72
N PRO A 106 16.60 39.57 -5.22
CA PRO A 106 17.02 39.71 -6.61
C PRO A 106 18.20 38.79 -6.90
N VAL A 107 18.20 38.18 -8.07
CA VAL A 107 19.26 37.27 -8.54
C VAL A 107 19.93 37.95 -9.72
N LEU A 108 21.27 37.97 -9.76
CA LEU A 108 22.04 38.59 -10.84
C LEU A 108 21.65 38.07 -12.24
N ASN A 109 21.24 36.81 -12.33
CA ASN A 109 20.76 36.20 -13.56
C ASN A 109 19.26 35.88 -13.46
N HIS A 110 18.44 36.65 -14.17
CA HIS A 110 16.98 36.48 -14.21
C HIS A 110 16.53 35.17 -14.89
N ASN A 111 17.39 34.58 -15.75
CA ASN A 111 17.07 33.35 -16.50
C ASN A 111 17.47 32.06 -15.76
N ALA A 112 18.14 32.16 -14.60
CA ALA A 112 18.52 30.99 -13.83
C ALA A 112 17.28 30.31 -13.21
N ALA A 113 17.14 29.00 -13.43
CA ALA A 113 16.10 28.19 -12.80
C ALA A 113 16.17 28.32 -11.27
N ARG A 114 15.05 28.69 -10.66
CA ARG A 114 14.99 28.94 -9.21
C ARG A 114 15.06 27.63 -8.43
N ARG A 115 15.90 27.60 -7.40
CA ARG A 115 16.08 26.43 -6.53
C ARG A 115 14.89 26.09 -5.62
N ARG A 116 14.00 27.07 -5.30
CA ARG A 116 12.81 26.86 -4.45
C ARG A 116 11.63 27.70 -4.94
N SER A 117 10.51 27.05 -5.20
CA SER A 117 9.24 27.67 -5.62
C SER A 117 8.25 27.91 -4.47
N ALA A 118 8.33 27.11 -3.41
CA ALA A 118 7.45 27.17 -2.24
C ALA A 118 8.22 26.96 -0.94
N THR A 119 7.67 27.45 0.17
CA THR A 119 8.16 27.20 1.53
C THR A 119 7.25 26.17 2.19
N LEU A 120 7.82 25.18 2.88
CA LEU A 120 7.04 24.21 3.66
C LEU A 120 6.92 24.68 5.11
N GLN A 121 5.70 24.69 5.63
CA GLN A 121 5.41 24.88 7.05
C GLN A 121 5.11 23.52 7.68
N TYR A 122 5.75 23.22 8.80
CA TYR A 122 5.57 21.97 9.53
C TYR A 122 4.79 22.23 10.81
N THR A 123 3.71 21.48 11.02
CA THR A 123 2.88 21.59 12.22
C THR A 123 2.60 20.21 12.80
N LEU A 124 2.64 20.07 14.11
CA LEU A 124 2.10 18.90 14.81
C LEU A 124 1.04 19.36 15.80
N SER A 125 -0.03 18.58 15.94
CA SER A 125 -1.10 18.88 16.90
C SER A 125 -1.19 17.78 17.92
N HIS A 126 -1.31 18.16 19.19
CA HIS A 126 -1.62 17.25 20.29
C HIS A 126 -2.76 17.85 21.11
N CYS A 127 -3.83 17.07 21.31
CA CYS A 127 -5.10 17.56 21.88
C CYS A 127 -5.64 18.79 21.12
N GLN A 128 -5.66 19.96 21.75
CA GLN A 128 -6.16 21.22 21.19
C GLN A 128 -5.04 22.21 20.84
N THR A 129 -3.77 21.83 21.05
CA THR A 129 -2.63 22.71 20.81
C THR A 129 -1.91 22.31 19.52
N SER A 130 -1.67 23.29 18.66
CA SER A 130 -0.86 23.13 17.45
C SER A 130 0.51 23.77 17.62
N TYR A 131 1.56 23.01 17.33
CA TYR A 131 2.95 23.43 17.43
C TYR A 131 3.52 23.64 16.04
N THR A 132 4.07 24.83 15.79
CA THR A 132 4.84 25.09 14.57
C THR A 132 6.29 24.69 14.80
N LEU A 133 6.82 23.88 13.86
CA LEU A 133 8.13 23.26 14.00
C LEU A 133 9.03 23.67 12.85
N CYS A 134 10.33 23.62 13.11
CA CYS A 134 11.31 23.62 12.03
C CYS A 134 11.34 22.26 11.33
N LYS A 135 11.88 22.25 10.11
CA LYS A 135 12.04 21.03 9.31
C LYS A 135 12.79 19.93 10.06
N THR A 136 13.92 20.26 10.70
CA THR A 136 14.75 19.27 11.41
C THR A 136 14.02 18.71 12.62
N GLY A 137 13.34 19.55 13.40
CA GLY A 137 12.51 19.12 14.52
C GLY A 137 11.42 18.14 14.09
N PHE A 138 10.66 18.47 13.04
CA PHE A 138 9.61 17.58 12.51
C PHE A 138 10.15 16.22 12.06
N LEU A 139 11.27 16.21 11.32
CA LEU A 139 11.91 14.98 10.85
C LEU A 139 12.47 14.14 12.01
N SER A 140 13.09 14.77 13.00
CA SER A 140 13.61 14.09 14.19
C SER A 140 12.48 13.51 15.05
N ILE A 141 11.41 14.28 15.31
CA ILE A 141 10.28 13.84 16.13
C ILE A 141 9.62 12.60 15.52
N LEU A 142 9.44 12.55 14.20
CA LEU A 142 8.82 11.40 13.54
C LEU A 142 9.81 10.30 13.13
N GLY A 143 11.13 10.54 13.23
CA GLY A 143 12.15 9.58 12.81
C GLY A 143 12.18 9.30 11.30
N ILE A 144 11.78 10.27 10.47
CA ILE A 144 11.64 10.13 9.01
C ILE A 144 12.66 10.97 8.22
N SER A 145 12.90 10.57 6.97
CA SER A 145 13.76 11.32 6.06
C SER A 145 13.03 12.46 5.36
N GLU A 146 13.77 13.48 4.91
CA GLU A 146 13.21 14.57 4.11
C GLU A 146 12.55 14.05 2.82
N ALA A 147 13.16 13.06 2.17
CA ALA A 147 12.64 12.46 0.96
C ALA A 147 11.24 11.88 1.19
N ARG A 148 10.99 11.26 2.35
CA ARG A 148 9.68 10.70 2.72
C ARG A 148 8.58 11.74 2.69
N VAL A 149 8.85 12.92 3.25
CA VAL A 149 7.90 14.05 3.28
C VAL A 149 7.69 14.62 1.87
N LYS A 150 8.77 14.83 1.11
CA LYS A 150 8.66 15.32 -0.28
C LYS A 150 7.82 14.40 -1.14
N THR A 151 8.05 13.09 -1.07
CA THR A 151 7.25 12.12 -1.83
C THR A 151 5.78 12.14 -1.42
N ALA A 152 5.49 12.28 -0.11
CA ALA A 152 4.10 12.41 0.36
C ALA A 152 3.44 13.70 -0.16
N MET A 153 4.16 14.83 -0.23
CA MET A 153 3.65 16.06 -0.82
C MET A 153 3.38 15.93 -2.32
N LEU A 154 4.26 15.24 -3.05
CA LEU A 154 4.11 15.02 -4.49
C LEU A 154 2.96 14.05 -4.82
N SER A 155 2.64 13.12 -3.91
CA SER A 155 1.52 12.20 -4.07
C SER A 155 0.17 12.80 -3.71
N MET A 156 0.07 14.11 -3.47
CA MET A 156 -1.20 14.78 -3.24
C MET A 156 -1.93 15.03 -4.57
N SER A 157 -3.25 14.87 -4.58
CA SER A 157 -4.06 15.26 -5.75
C SER A 157 -4.21 16.78 -5.81
N SER A 158 -4.61 17.31 -6.97
CA SER A 158 -4.94 18.73 -7.13
C SER A 158 -6.05 19.19 -6.18
N THR A 159 -6.96 18.28 -5.80
CA THR A 159 -8.06 18.50 -4.87
C THR A 159 -7.64 18.41 -3.39
N GLY A 160 -6.36 18.14 -3.10
CA GLY A 160 -5.84 18.02 -1.73
C GLY A 160 -6.04 16.63 -1.10
N SER A 161 -6.62 15.68 -1.82
CA SER A 161 -6.79 14.30 -1.33
C SER A 161 -5.49 13.50 -1.51
N PRO A 162 -5.16 12.60 -0.57
CA PRO A 162 -4.05 11.66 -0.75
C PRO A 162 -4.32 10.77 -1.98
N ARG A 163 -3.38 10.68 -2.92
CA ARG A 163 -3.44 9.65 -3.96
C ARG A 163 -3.18 8.29 -3.32
N GLY A 164 -3.96 7.28 -3.71
CA GLY A 164 -3.73 5.90 -3.28
C GLY A 164 -2.34 5.40 -3.67
N ASP A 165 -1.80 4.45 -2.91
CA ASP A 165 -0.52 3.81 -3.25
C ASP A 165 -0.71 2.92 -4.49
N LEU A 166 -0.12 3.32 -5.62
CA LEU A 166 -0.17 2.59 -6.90
C LEU A 166 1.03 1.66 -7.11
N ARG A 167 1.87 1.46 -6.09
CA ARG A 167 3.00 0.52 -6.21
C ARG A 167 2.49 -0.90 -6.49
N GLY A 168 3.07 -1.55 -7.49
CA GLY A 168 2.66 -2.90 -7.90
C GLY A 168 1.34 -2.92 -8.71
N HIS A 169 0.74 -1.76 -8.98
CA HIS A 169 -0.41 -1.59 -9.88
C HIS A 169 0.04 -1.09 -11.26
N HIS A 170 1.21 -1.54 -11.74
CA HIS A 170 1.60 -1.27 -13.12
C HIS A 170 0.74 -2.11 -14.05
N SER A 171 0.19 -1.48 -15.09
CA SER A 171 -0.42 -2.21 -16.19
C SER A 171 0.62 -3.16 -16.79
N PRO A 172 0.31 -4.46 -16.95
CA PRO A 172 1.22 -5.37 -17.62
C PRO A 172 1.47 -4.88 -19.05
N GLY A 173 2.73 -4.98 -19.51
CA GLY A 173 3.12 -4.51 -20.85
C GLY A 173 2.38 -5.22 -22.00
N VAL A 174 1.87 -6.42 -21.74
CA VAL A 174 0.92 -7.13 -22.60
C VAL A 174 -0.40 -7.25 -21.86
N MET A 175 -1.29 -6.28 -22.08
CA MET A 175 -2.64 -6.34 -21.57
C MET A 175 -3.54 -6.96 -22.64
N VAL A 176 -4.10 -8.14 -22.35
CA VAL A 176 -5.11 -8.75 -23.21
C VAL A 176 -6.32 -7.81 -23.25
N SER A 177 -6.79 -7.46 -24.45
CA SER A 177 -7.93 -6.56 -24.59
C SER A 177 -9.16 -7.16 -23.93
N ARG A 178 -10.01 -6.30 -23.36
CA ARG A 178 -11.26 -6.74 -22.72
C ARG A 178 -12.14 -7.55 -23.69
N GLU A 179 -12.07 -7.23 -24.97
CA GLU A 179 -12.75 -7.95 -26.03
C GLU A 179 -12.24 -9.40 -26.19
N VAL A 180 -10.92 -9.61 -26.18
CA VAL A 180 -10.34 -10.97 -26.22
C VAL A 180 -10.72 -11.74 -24.96
N VAL A 181 -10.67 -11.11 -23.79
CA VAL A 181 -11.13 -11.74 -22.52
C VAL A 181 -12.61 -12.14 -22.63
N ASN A 182 -13.46 -11.27 -23.15
CA ASN A 182 -14.87 -11.56 -23.33
C ASN A 182 -15.09 -12.71 -24.33
N ARG A 183 -14.33 -12.75 -25.44
CA ARG A 183 -14.39 -13.87 -26.41
C ARG A 183 -14.01 -15.20 -25.76
N VAL A 184 -12.96 -15.21 -24.94
CA VAL A 184 -12.54 -16.41 -24.19
C VAL A 184 -13.63 -16.82 -23.19
N LEU A 185 -14.22 -15.88 -22.44
CA LEU A 185 -15.30 -16.18 -21.50
C LEU A 185 -16.54 -16.73 -22.20
N GLN A 186 -16.95 -16.12 -23.32
CA GLN A 186 -18.07 -16.61 -24.12
C GLN A 186 -17.82 -18.03 -24.64
N HIS A 187 -16.62 -18.31 -25.11
CA HIS A 187 -16.24 -19.65 -25.53
C HIS A 187 -16.30 -20.66 -24.38
N ILE A 188 -15.73 -20.33 -23.21
CA ILE A 188 -15.79 -21.19 -22.01
C ILE A 188 -17.26 -21.45 -21.59
N LEU A 189 -18.12 -20.45 -21.69
CA LEU A 189 -19.53 -20.56 -21.32
C LEU A 189 -20.42 -21.26 -22.36
N SER A 190 -19.97 -21.35 -23.61
CA SER A 190 -20.72 -22.08 -24.66
C SER A 190 -20.75 -23.59 -24.45
N PHE A 191 -19.87 -24.14 -23.60
CA PHE A 191 -19.83 -25.57 -23.34
C PHE A 191 -20.97 -26.00 -22.42
N PRO A 192 -21.61 -27.15 -22.70
CA PRO A 192 -22.56 -27.74 -21.77
C PRO A 192 -21.82 -28.10 -20.47
N THR A 193 -22.43 -27.74 -19.33
CA THR A 193 -21.86 -28.00 -18.01
C THR A 193 -22.76 -28.88 -17.18
N VAL A 194 -22.15 -29.85 -16.51
CA VAL A 194 -22.81 -30.82 -15.65
C VAL A 194 -22.55 -30.51 -14.18
N SER A 195 -23.53 -30.81 -13.32
CA SER A 195 -23.31 -30.81 -11.87
C SER A 195 -22.61 -32.11 -11.48
N SER A 196 -21.61 -32.03 -10.61
CA SER A 196 -20.99 -33.23 -10.04
C SER A 196 -22.00 -34.06 -9.25
N HIS A 197 -22.11 -35.34 -9.57
CA HIS A 197 -22.99 -36.29 -8.89
C HIS A 197 -22.73 -36.35 -7.37
N TYR A 198 -21.45 -36.34 -6.97
CA TYR A 198 -21.04 -36.52 -5.58
C TYR A 198 -21.14 -35.27 -4.68
N THR A 199 -21.11 -34.06 -5.25
CA THR A 199 -21.11 -32.81 -4.44
C THR A 199 -22.28 -31.90 -4.74
N ARG A 200 -23.30 -32.36 -5.48
CA ARG A 200 -24.49 -31.55 -5.84
C ARG A 200 -25.20 -30.94 -4.62
N ALA A 201 -25.26 -31.67 -3.50
CA ALA A 201 -25.86 -31.21 -2.24
C ALA A 201 -24.97 -30.20 -1.47
N LYS A 202 -23.65 -30.26 -1.62
CA LYS A 202 -22.69 -29.42 -0.89
C LYS A 202 -22.28 -28.16 -1.66
N SER A 203 -22.39 -28.18 -2.99
CA SER A 203 -21.96 -27.09 -3.87
C SER A 203 -22.90 -26.96 -5.09
N PRO A 204 -24.12 -26.42 -4.92
CA PRO A 204 -25.15 -26.43 -5.96
C PRO A 204 -24.82 -25.57 -7.19
N HIS A 205 -23.96 -24.56 -7.05
CA HIS A 205 -23.57 -23.65 -8.13
C HIS A 205 -22.30 -24.07 -8.87
N MET A 206 -21.61 -25.12 -8.44
CA MET A 206 -20.36 -25.55 -9.06
C MET A 206 -20.66 -26.47 -10.25
N ARG A 207 -20.33 -26.00 -11.45
CA ARG A 207 -20.55 -26.74 -12.70
C ARG A 207 -19.21 -27.16 -13.30
N TYR A 208 -19.21 -28.31 -13.95
CA TYR A 208 -18.03 -28.95 -14.51
C TYR A 208 -18.24 -29.20 -16.00
N LEU A 209 -17.15 -29.23 -16.76
CA LEU A 209 -17.18 -29.76 -18.12
C LEU A 209 -17.34 -31.29 -18.07
N GLU A 210 -17.95 -31.86 -19.09
CA GLU A 210 -18.13 -33.30 -19.19
C GLU A 210 -16.78 -34.04 -19.32
N GLY A 211 -16.64 -35.17 -18.63
CA GLY A 211 -15.35 -35.86 -18.51
C GLY A 211 -14.75 -36.38 -19.82
N HIS A 212 -15.53 -36.43 -20.90
CA HIS A 212 -15.07 -36.85 -22.22
C HIS A 212 -14.64 -35.68 -23.11
N LEU A 213 -14.79 -34.43 -22.65
CA LEU A 213 -14.34 -33.23 -23.32
C LEU A 213 -12.81 -33.15 -23.18
N ASN A 214 -12.09 -33.29 -24.29
CA ASN A 214 -10.64 -33.19 -24.32
C ASN A 214 -10.22 -32.06 -25.28
N ILE A 215 -8.94 -31.67 -25.25
CA ILE A 215 -8.44 -30.54 -26.03
C ILE A 215 -8.70 -30.71 -27.54
N ARG A 216 -8.76 -31.96 -28.03
CA ARG A 216 -9.05 -32.27 -29.45
C ARG A 216 -10.53 -32.16 -29.82
N LYS A 217 -11.42 -32.29 -28.83
CA LYS A 217 -12.89 -32.18 -28.97
C LYS A 217 -13.41 -30.79 -28.63
N LEU A 218 -12.55 -29.88 -28.15
CA LEU A 218 -12.88 -28.47 -28.05
C LEU A 218 -12.96 -27.92 -29.49
N PRO A 219 -14.11 -27.40 -29.94
CA PRO A 219 -14.21 -26.72 -31.22
C PRO A 219 -13.27 -25.51 -31.16
N LEU A 220 -12.40 -25.38 -32.16
CA LEU A 220 -11.54 -24.22 -32.29
C LEU A 220 -12.40 -22.97 -32.35
N VAL A 221 -12.00 -21.91 -31.64
CA VAL A 221 -12.63 -20.60 -31.73
C VAL A 221 -12.56 -20.20 -33.20
N SER A 222 -13.69 -20.29 -33.91
CA SER A 222 -13.77 -19.84 -35.29
C SER A 222 -13.50 -18.35 -35.28
N THR A 223 -12.31 -17.95 -35.72
CA THR A 223 -12.00 -16.56 -36.02
C THR A 223 -13.00 -16.14 -37.08
N VAL A 224 -13.92 -15.25 -36.71
CA VAL A 224 -14.74 -14.53 -37.67
C VAL A 224 -13.80 -13.51 -38.32
N ASP A 225 -12.92 -14.01 -39.17
CA ASP A 225 -12.15 -13.29 -40.20
C ASP A 225 -11.35 -14.33 -40.96
N GLY A 226 -11.90 -14.74 -42.10
CA GLY A 226 -11.36 -15.75 -43.01
C GLY A 226 -10.05 -15.33 -43.66
N ARG A 227 -8.95 -15.35 -42.90
CA ARG A 227 -7.60 -15.43 -43.45
C ARG A 227 -6.90 -16.65 -42.90
N ALA A 228 -6.88 -17.69 -43.73
CA ALA A 228 -5.97 -18.81 -43.57
C ALA A 228 -4.52 -18.27 -43.57
N LEU A 229 -3.80 -18.51 -42.48
CA LEU A 229 -2.34 -18.49 -42.51
C LEU A 229 -1.92 -19.88 -42.98
N SER A 230 -1.51 -19.98 -44.24
CA SER A 230 -0.72 -21.09 -44.76
C SER A 230 0.65 -21.09 -44.09
N TYR A 231 1.11 -22.30 -43.75
CA TYR A 231 2.45 -22.58 -43.23
C TYR A 231 3.57 -22.01 -44.11
#